data_AF-A0A9W7KVU7-F1
#
_entry.id   AF-A0A9W7KVU7-F1
#
_cell.length_a   1.000
_cell.length_b   1.000
_cell.length_c   1.000
_cell.angle_alpha   90.00
_cell.angle_beta   90.00
_cell.angle_gamma   90.00
#
_symmetry.space_group_name_H-M   'P 1'
#
loop_
_entity.id
_entity.type
_entity.pdbx_description
1 polymer ?
#
loop_
_entity_poly.entity_id
_entity_poly.type
_entity_poly.pdbx_seq_one_letter_code
_entity_poly.pdbx_strand_id
1 'polypeptide(L)'
;MAQYLDNDGNNEVDNPAVVQAMIDNGSVLIMSATSKGIEDVFEKFEQADLMNEIDGYTLQDCYGSEKKTSDAADANVPFDVSLEEVLHLITHSGYATAFPDDFAEGQGSGSMLSTLMEAAVGDCGFAHDGTATYPSCAGKYH
;
A
#
# COMPACT_ATOMS: atom_id res chain seq x y z
N MET A 1 8.92 -12.44 -6.84
CA MET A 1 7.58 -12.42 -6.21
C MET A 1 7.08 -13.80 -5.79
N ALA A 2 7.95 -14.83 -5.65
CA ALA A 2 7.58 -16.22 -5.35
C ALA A 2 7.08 -16.49 -3.91
N GLN A 3 6.50 -15.47 -3.29
CA GLN A 3 5.77 -15.51 -2.01
C GLN A 3 4.62 -14.49 -1.96
N TYR A 4 4.52 -13.63 -2.98
CA TYR A 4 3.51 -12.57 -3.08
C TYR A 4 2.45 -12.94 -4.13
N LEU A 5 2.89 -13.38 -5.31
CA LEU A 5 2.02 -13.73 -6.44
C LEU A 5 2.02 -15.22 -6.78
N ASP A 6 3.04 -15.94 -6.34
CA ASP A 6 3.23 -17.41 -6.47
C ASP A 6 3.65 -17.89 -5.08
N ASN A 7 2.69 -18.08 -4.18
CA ASN A 7 2.94 -18.37 -2.78
C ASN A 7 3.31 -19.85 -2.53
N ASP A 8 2.90 -20.76 -3.42
CA ASP A 8 3.25 -22.17 -3.34
C ASP A 8 4.58 -22.51 -4.06
N GLY A 9 5.15 -21.56 -4.80
CA GLY A 9 6.46 -21.66 -5.45
C GLY A 9 6.45 -22.57 -6.67
N ASN A 10 5.30 -22.79 -7.29
CA ASN A 10 5.15 -23.69 -8.44
C ASN A 10 5.48 -23.02 -9.79
N ASN A 11 5.84 -21.74 -9.80
CA ASN A 11 6.08 -20.87 -10.97
C ASN A 11 4.82 -20.49 -11.76
N GLU A 12 3.63 -20.69 -11.19
CA GLU A 12 2.37 -20.18 -11.68
C GLU A 12 1.85 -19.10 -10.74
N VAL A 13 1.16 -18.11 -11.29
CA VAL A 13 0.53 -17.06 -10.47
C VAL A 13 -0.72 -17.64 -9.83
N ASP A 14 -0.82 -17.55 -8.50
CA ASP A 14 -1.96 -18.07 -7.72
C ASP A 14 -3.26 -17.33 -8.02
N ASN A 15 -3.16 -16.02 -8.30
CA ASN A 15 -4.31 -15.17 -8.64
C ASN A 15 -4.06 -14.36 -9.92
N PRO A 16 -4.28 -14.95 -11.11
CA PRO A 16 -4.04 -14.29 -12.38
C PRO A 16 -4.84 -13.01 -12.59
N ALA A 17 -6.03 -12.90 -11.97
CA ALA A 17 -6.87 -11.71 -12.06
C ALA A 17 -6.19 -10.48 -11.40
N VAL A 18 -5.48 -10.70 -10.28
CA VAL A 18 -4.70 -9.64 -9.61
C VAL A 18 -3.59 -9.14 -10.52
N VAL A 19 -2.83 -10.06 -11.13
CA VAL A 19 -1.74 -9.67 -12.04
C VAL A 19 -2.28 -8.98 -13.29
N GLN A 20 -3.42 -9.44 -13.83
CA GLN A 20 -4.06 -8.77 -14.95
C GLN A 20 -4.51 -7.36 -14.58
N ALA A 21 -5.12 -7.17 -13.41
CA ALA A 21 -5.50 -5.84 -12.93
C ALA A 21 -4.29 -4.91 -12.78
N MET A 22 -3.16 -5.42 -12.27
CA MET A 22 -1.92 -4.64 -12.20
C MET A 22 -1.38 -4.25 -13.58
N ILE A 23 -1.46 -5.15 -14.57
CA ILE A 23 -1.06 -4.86 -15.95
C ILE A 23 -1.96 -3.78 -16.55
N ASP A 24 -3.27 -3.91 -16.37
CA ASP A 24 -4.27 -3.00 -16.95
C ASP A 24 -4.18 -1.59 -16.32
N ASN A 25 -3.84 -1.52 -15.03
CA ASN A 25 -3.61 -0.27 -14.29
C ASN A 25 -2.21 0.35 -14.50
N GLY A 26 -1.33 -0.33 -15.24
CA GLY A 26 0.06 0.11 -15.36
C GLY A 26 0.74 0.27 -14.00
N SER A 27 0.65 -0.73 -13.12
CA SER A 27 1.28 -0.65 -11.79
C SER A 27 2.80 -0.46 -11.89
N VAL A 28 3.33 0.59 -11.28
CA VAL A 28 4.76 0.95 -11.32
C VAL A 28 5.31 1.16 -9.91
N LEU A 29 6.40 0.47 -9.59
CA LEU A 29 7.23 0.82 -8.44
C LEU A 29 8.29 1.84 -8.88
N ILE A 30 8.20 3.08 -8.40
CA ILE A 30 9.20 4.11 -8.65
C ILE A 30 10.18 4.19 -7.47
N MET A 31 11.47 4.13 -7.77
CA MET A 31 12.52 4.15 -6.75
C MET A 31 13.44 5.37 -6.89
N SER A 32 13.67 6.06 -5.78
CA SER A 32 14.66 7.13 -5.66
C SER A 32 15.52 6.90 -4.43
N ALA A 33 16.67 7.58 -4.35
CA ALA A 33 17.46 7.59 -3.11
C ALA A 33 16.72 8.29 -1.96
N THR A 34 15.92 9.31 -2.26
CA THR A 34 15.20 10.15 -1.28
C THR A 34 13.83 10.56 -1.80
N SER A 35 12.94 11.00 -0.90
CA SER A 35 11.64 11.61 -1.24
C SER A 35 11.76 12.79 -2.20
N LYS A 36 12.71 13.70 -1.94
CA LYS A 36 13.00 14.83 -2.84
C LYS A 36 13.23 14.40 -4.29
N GLY A 37 13.92 13.28 -4.51
CA GLY A 37 14.19 12.82 -5.88
C GLY A 37 12.94 12.35 -6.62
N ILE A 38 11.90 11.87 -5.91
CA ILE A 38 10.61 11.54 -6.51
C ILE A 38 9.77 12.81 -6.72
N GLU A 39 9.77 13.74 -5.77
CA GLU A 39 9.16 15.06 -5.96
C GLU A 39 9.69 15.76 -7.22
N ASP A 40 11.02 15.75 -7.43
CA ASP A 40 11.66 16.34 -8.60
C ASP A 40 11.24 15.65 -9.92
N VAL A 41 10.82 14.38 -9.86
CA VAL A 41 10.26 13.66 -11.01
C VAL A 41 8.82 14.11 -11.24
N PHE A 42 7.98 14.13 -10.20
CA PHE A 42 6.58 14.57 -10.30
C PHE A 42 6.45 16.02 -10.77
N GLU A 43 7.32 16.92 -10.28
CA GLU A 43 7.37 18.33 -10.72
C GLU A 43 7.61 18.45 -12.24
N LYS A 44 8.44 17.57 -12.83
CA LYS A 44 8.72 17.57 -14.28
C LYS A 44 7.55 17.07 -15.12
N PHE A 45 6.64 16.30 -14.53
CA PHE A 45 5.45 15.80 -15.19
C PHE A 45 4.25 16.75 -15.07
N GLU A 46 4.40 17.92 -14.42
CA GLU A 46 3.32 18.85 -14.06
C GLU A 46 2.15 18.15 -13.30
N GLN A 47 2.44 17.00 -12.67
CA GLN A 47 1.46 16.11 -12.03
C GLN A 47 1.56 16.15 -10.50
N ALA A 48 1.79 17.34 -9.95
CA ALA A 48 1.96 17.55 -8.51
C ALA A 48 0.72 17.20 -7.66
N ASP A 49 -0.45 17.04 -8.28
CA ASP A 49 -1.73 16.82 -7.60
C ASP A 49 -2.21 15.34 -7.59
N LEU A 50 -1.51 14.42 -8.25
CA LEU A 50 -1.92 13.00 -8.29
C LEU A 50 -1.03 12.18 -7.35
N MET A 51 -1.49 12.04 -6.11
CA MET A 51 -0.92 11.09 -5.16
C MET A 51 -1.16 9.67 -5.70
N ASN A 52 -0.16 9.12 -6.38
CA ASN A 52 -0.07 7.74 -6.89
C ASN A 52 -0.58 7.49 -8.32
N GLU A 53 -0.79 8.52 -9.15
CA GLU A 53 -1.06 8.33 -10.58
C GLU A 53 -0.23 9.26 -11.48
N ILE A 54 0.38 8.72 -12.54
CA ILE A 54 1.04 9.50 -13.60
C ILE A 54 0.59 8.94 -14.94
N ASP A 55 -0.01 9.75 -15.80
CA ASP A 55 -0.32 9.38 -17.20
C ASP A 55 -1.08 8.03 -17.32
N GLY A 56 -1.98 7.74 -16.37
CA GLY A 56 -2.76 6.51 -16.31
C GLY A 56 -2.03 5.28 -15.74
N TYR A 57 -0.83 5.45 -15.19
CA TYR A 57 -0.13 4.44 -14.40
C TYR A 57 -0.44 4.66 -12.91
N THR A 58 -0.69 3.59 -12.16
CA THR A 58 -0.72 3.61 -10.69
C THR A 58 0.69 3.40 -10.11
N LEU A 59 1.12 4.29 -9.22
CA LEU A 59 2.48 4.28 -8.68
C LEU A 59 2.51 3.90 -7.21
N GLN A 60 3.56 3.19 -6.84
CA GLN A 60 4.04 3.11 -5.47
C GLN A 60 5.46 3.65 -5.43
N ASP A 61 5.75 4.57 -4.51
CA ASP A 61 7.07 5.11 -4.27
C ASP A 61 7.87 4.24 -3.29
N CYS A 62 9.20 4.22 -3.47
CA CYS A 62 10.10 3.56 -2.53
C CYS A 62 11.43 4.32 -2.42
N TYR A 63 11.82 4.65 -1.18
CA TYR A 63 12.99 5.47 -0.94
C TYR A 63 14.21 4.67 -0.49
N GLY A 64 15.36 4.96 -1.07
CA GLY A 64 16.64 4.34 -0.71
C GLY A 64 17.06 4.63 0.74
N SER A 65 16.66 5.78 1.27
CA SER A 65 16.84 6.14 2.69
C SER A 65 16.10 5.22 3.66
N GLU A 66 15.14 4.45 3.18
CA GLU A 66 14.32 3.52 3.97
C GLU A 66 14.74 2.06 3.74
N LYS A 67 15.81 1.83 2.99
CA LYS A 67 16.31 0.47 2.72
C LYS A 67 17.42 0.11 3.69
N LYS A 68 17.34 -1.10 4.24
CA LYS A 68 18.52 -1.78 4.81
C LYS A 68 19.49 -2.18 3.70
N THR A 69 20.45 -1.31 3.39
CA THR A 69 21.65 -1.74 2.67
C THR A 69 22.60 -2.39 3.67
N SER A 70 23.06 -3.61 3.40
CA SER A 70 23.86 -4.47 4.29
C SER A 70 24.94 -3.76 5.13
N ASP A 71 25.15 -4.29 6.35
CA ASP A 71 26.21 -4.05 7.36
C ASP A 71 26.46 -2.62 7.89
N ALA A 72 25.90 -1.58 7.27
CA ALA A 72 25.86 -0.23 7.82
C ALA A 72 24.42 0.19 8.08
N ALA A 73 23.74 -0.56 8.96
CA ALA A 73 22.38 -0.25 9.36
C ALA A 73 22.35 1.11 10.07
N ASP A 74 21.55 2.04 9.55
CA ASP A 74 20.81 2.88 10.47
C ASP A 74 20.02 1.92 11.37
N ALA A 75 20.36 1.87 12.66
CA ALA A 75 19.75 0.95 13.61
C ALA A 75 18.23 1.18 13.74
N ASN A 76 17.72 2.29 13.18
CA ASN A 76 16.33 2.68 13.21
C ASN A 76 15.48 2.15 12.04
N VAL A 77 16.08 1.54 11.00
CA VAL A 77 15.31 0.93 9.89
C VAL A 77 15.35 -0.59 10.07
N PRO A 78 14.29 -1.24 10.59
CA PRO A 78 14.37 -2.65 10.99
C PRO A 78 14.34 -3.66 9.82
N PHE A 79 13.79 -3.29 8.66
CA PHE A 79 13.58 -4.18 7.50
C PHE A 79 13.84 -3.47 6.16
N ASP A 80 13.77 -4.20 5.05
CA ASP A 80 13.83 -3.64 3.70
C ASP A 80 12.45 -3.14 3.27
N VAL A 81 12.26 -1.82 3.25
CA VAL A 81 10.97 -1.19 2.92
C VAL A 81 10.53 -1.50 1.49
N SER A 82 11.42 -1.86 0.57
CA SER A 82 10.99 -2.24 -0.79
C SER A 82 10.09 -3.47 -0.83
N LEU A 83 10.12 -4.33 0.18
CA LEU A 83 9.19 -5.45 0.31
C LEU A 83 7.78 -4.99 0.67
N GLU A 84 7.67 -3.98 1.54
CA GLU A 84 6.39 -3.39 1.91
C GLU A 84 5.79 -2.61 0.73
N GLU A 85 6.59 -1.83 0.01
CA GLU A 85 6.09 -1.09 -1.16
C GLU A 85 5.65 -2.02 -2.30
N VAL A 86 6.32 -3.15 -2.47
CA VAL A 86 5.82 -4.20 -3.37
C VAL A 86 4.49 -4.77 -2.88
N LEU A 87 4.32 -4.97 -1.57
CA LEU A 87 3.05 -5.43 -1.00
C LEU A 87 1.94 -4.41 -1.30
N HIS A 88 2.17 -3.14 -0.98
CA HIS A 88 1.25 -2.03 -1.23
C HIS A 88 0.84 -1.99 -2.70
N LEU A 89 1.80 -2.07 -3.63
CA LEU A 89 1.50 -2.06 -5.05
C LEU A 89 0.58 -3.21 -5.48
N ILE A 90 0.82 -4.43 -4.96
CA ILE A 90 0.01 -5.62 -5.26
C ILE A 90 -1.39 -5.50 -4.63
N THR A 91 -1.51 -4.99 -3.41
CA THR A 91 -2.80 -4.85 -2.74
C THR A 91 -3.64 -3.72 -3.34
N HIS A 92 -3.04 -2.54 -3.51
CA HIS A 92 -3.69 -1.33 -4.00
C HIS A 92 -4.04 -1.42 -5.48
N SER A 93 -3.05 -1.72 -6.34
CA SER A 93 -3.27 -1.72 -7.79
C SER A 93 -3.74 -3.08 -8.32
N GLY A 94 -3.56 -4.16 -7.56
CA GLY A 94 -4.00 -5.51 -7.91
C GLY A 94 -5.31 -5.92 -7.24
N TYR A 95 -5.27 -6.22 -5.94
CA TYR A 95 -6.44 -6.77 -5.23
C TYR A 95 -7.63 -5.82 -5.15
N ALA A 96 -7.41 -4.55 -4.81
CA ALA A 96 -8.49 -3.57 -4.72
C ALA A 96 -9.20 -3.35 -6.07
N THR A 97 -8.49 -3.55 -7.18
CA THR A 97 -9.05 -3.46 -8.53
C THR A 97 -9.71 -4.76 -8.99
N ALA A 98 -9.08 -5.92 -8.76
CA ALA A 98 -9.59 -7.22 -9.19
C ALA A 98 -10.82 -7.67 -8.37
N PHE A 99 -10.90 -7.27 -7.10
CA PHE A 99 -11.92 -7.69 -6.14
C PHE A 99 -12.42 -6.48 -5.31
N PRO A 100 -13.06 -5.49 -5.94
CA PRO A 100 -13.46 -4.25 -5.25
C PRO A 100 -14.48 -4.49 -4.13
N ASP A 101 -15.39 -5.47 -4.30
CA ASP A 101 -16.36 -5.84 -3.27
C ASP A 101 -15.69 -6.33 -1.97
N ASP A 102 -14.48 -6.86 -2.06
CA ASP A 102 -13.73 -7.40 -0.92
C ASP A 102 -12.65 -6.44 -0.41
N PHE A 103 -11.94 -5.76 -1.32
CA PHE A 103 -10.70 -5.03 -1.02
C PHE A 103 -10.69 -3.55 -1.45
N ALA A 104 -11.78 -2.99 -1.99
CA ALA A 104 -11.78 -1.58 -2.37
C ALA A 104 -11.38 -0.67 -1.19
N GLU A 105 -10.54 0.31 -1.51
CA GLU A 105 -9.98 1.28 -0.59
C GLU A 105 -10.73 2.61 -0.62
N GLY A 106 -10.48 3.46 0.36
CA GLY A 106 -11.07 4.79 0.46
C GLY A 106 -12.32 4.86 1.32
N GLN A 107 -12.68 6.08 1.70
CA GLN A 107 -13.82 6.32 2.59
C GLN A 107 -15.12 5.88 1.92
N GLY A 108 -15.87 5.02 2.59
CA GLY A 108 -17.16 4.53 2.10
C GLY A 108 -17.05 3.54 0.93
N SER A 109 -15.89 2.91 0.73
CA SER A 109 -15.74 1.84 -0.26
C SER A 109 -16.74 0.70 -0.05
N GLY A 110 -17.10 0.44 1.23
CA GLY A 110 -18.07 -0.58 1.59
C GLY A 110 -17.58 -2.00 1.31
N SER A 111 -16.26 -2.17 1.11
CA SER A 111 -15.67 -3.47 0.87
C SER A 111 -15.82 -4.37 2.09
N MET A 112 -15.77 -5.69 1.88
CA MET A 112 -15.82 -6.65 2.98
C MET A 112 -14.71 -6.35 4.00
N LEU A 113 -13.49 -6.07 3.54
CA LEU A 113 -12.37 -5.72 4.40
C LEU A 113 -12.66 -4.45 5.20
N SER A 114 -13.12 -3.36 4.55
CA SER A 114 -13.41 -2.12 5.26
C SER A 114 -14.50 -2.35 6.31
N THR A 115 -15.59 -3.02 5.94
CA THR A 115 -16.71 -3.33 6.84
C THR A 115 -16.27 -4.15 8.06
N LEU A 116 -15.41 -5.15 7.86
CA LEU A 116 -14.87 -5.96 8.94
C LEU A 116 -13.91 -5.16 9.84
N MET A 117 -13.07 -4.30 9.26
CA MET A 117 -12.21 -3.39 10.02
C MET A 117 -13.04 -2.42 10.86
N GLU A 118 -14.09 -1.82 10.29
CA GLU A 118 -15.03 -0.95 11.00
C GLU A 118 -15.72 -1.69 12.16
N ALA A 119 -16.18 -2.92 11.93
CA ALA A 119 -16.80 -3.74 12.97
C ALA A 119 -15.82 -4.14 14.08
N ALA A 120 -14.55 -4.42 13.75
CA ALA A 120 -13.52 -4.80 14.70
C ALA A 120 -13.04 -3.61 15.55
N VAL A 121 -12.90 -2.43 14.95
CA VAL A 121 -12.57 -1.18 15.65
C VAL A 121 -13.76 -0.69 16.48
N GLY A 122 -14.98 -0.94 16.00
CA GLY A 122 -16.21 -0.50 16.66
C GLY A 122 -16.29 1.02 16.76
N ASP A 123 -16.63 1.52 17.95
CA ASP A 123 -16.68 2.94 18.27
C ASP A 123 -15.41 3.42 19.00
N CYS A 124 -14.29 2.72 18.87
CA CYS A 124 -13.04 3.14 19.52
C CYS A 124 -12.14 4.01 18.62
N GLY A 125 -12.50 4.28 17.35
CA GLY A 125 -11.70 5.06 16.41
C GLY A 125 -10.29 4.50 16.12
N PHE A 126 -9.50 5.20 15.30
CA PHE A 126 -8.06 4.90 15.19
C PHE A 126 -7.34 5.41 16.44
N ALA A 127 -6.67 4.53 17.17
CA ALA A 127 -5.87 4.85 18.36
C ALA A 127 -4.57 5.62 18.02
N HIS A 128 -4.66 6.68 17.23
CA HIS A 128 -3.53 7.46 16.70
C HIS A 128 -2.70 8.12 17.83
N ASP A 129 -3.25 8.33 19.01
CA ASP A 129 -2.58 9.03 20.12
C ASP A 129 -2.43 8.18 21.40
N GLY A 130 -2.69 6.87 21.32
CA GLY A 130 -2.60 5.97 22.48
C GLY A 130 -3.66 6.21 23.56
N THR A 131 -4.73 6.95 23.27
CA THR A 131 -5.82 7.22 24.24
C THR A 131 -6.85 6.11 24.37
N ALA A 132 -6.69 5.00 23.65
CA ALA A 132 -7.57 3.83 23.75
C ALA A 132 -7.58 3.30 25.20
N THR A 133 -8.67 3.57 25.92
CA THR A 133 -8.92 3.04 27.27
C THR A 133 -10.14 2.12 27.21
N TYR A 134 -9.86 0.83 27.04
CA TYR A 134 -10.82 -0.24 27.29
C TYR A 134 -11.29 -0.16 28.76
N PRO A 135 -12.59 -0.27 29.10
CA PRO A 135 -13.64 -0.99 28.38
C PRO A 135 -14.88 -0.15 27.96
N SER A 136 -14.80 1.18 27.83
CA SER A 136 -15.99 2.01 27.55
C SER A 136 -15.75 3.00 26.40
N CYS A 137 -15.88 2.55 25.16
CA CYS A 137 -15.82 3.41 23.97
C CYS A 137 -17.23 3.87 23.50
N ALA A 138 -17.28 4.97 22.72
CA ALA A 138 -18.46 5.54 22.03
C ALA A 138 -18.10 6.39 20.77
N GLY A 139 -16.81 6.56 20.44
CA GLY A 139 -16.25 7.40 19.38
C GLY A 139 -16.22 6.74 17.99
N LYS A 140 -17.40 6.73 17.36
CA LYS A 140 -17.74 6.24 16.01
C LYS A 140 -17.07 7.02 14.86
N TYR A 141 -15.75 7.18 14.86
CA TYR A 141 -14.95 8.05 13.98
C TYR A 141 -15.05 9.54 14.36
N HIS A 142 -13.93 10.16 14.76
CA HIS A 142 -13.77 11.62 14.88
C HIS A 142 -12.89 12.13 13.75
#